data_AF-A0A935EZJ2-F1
#
_entry.id   AF-A0A935EZJ2-F1
#
_cell.length_a   1.000
_cell.length_b   1.000
_cell.length_c   1.000
_cell.angle_alpha   90.00
_cell.angle_beta   90.00
_cell.angle_gamma   90.00
#
_symmetry.space_group_name_H-M   'P 1'
#
loop_
_entity.id
_entity.type
_entity.pdbx_description
1 polymer ?
#
loop_
_entity_poly.entity_id
_entity_poly.type
_entity_poly.pdbx_seq_one_letter_code
_entity_poly.pdbx_strand_id
1 'polypeptide(L)'
;MFLQHQEMLLRFELGRAASRLNEYEIELKAHMKVEEELVMPVYRGAGRIEGGPPEFFTGEHERMLSILGKIQLAIGDLKPGQSDLPRRIIRIFDEEAVFKSLCEHHEQRERNIFFPALDRVTEEDERRELVARSIAANPSIRGNFDSLTDAGAG
;
A
#
# COMPACT_ATOMS: atom_id res chain seq x y z
N MET A 1 -2.19 -2.39 -11.24
CA MET A 1 -3.59 -1.90 -11.22
C MET A 1 -3.67 -0.39 -11.24
N PHE A 2 -2.97 0.33 -10.35
CA PHE A 2 -3.01 1.80 -10.32
C PHE A 2 -2.64 2.48 -11.65
N LEU A 3 -1.55 2.07 -12.32
CA LEU A 3 -1.19 2.62 -13.63
C LEU A 3 -2.29 2.40 -14.70
N GLN A 4 -2.95 1.24 -14.69
CA GLN A 4 -4.04 0.94 -15.62
C GLN A 4 -5.26 1.84 -15.36
N HIS A 5 -5.51 2.21 -14.09
CA HIS A 5 -6.50 3.23 -13.76
C HIS A 5 -6.14 4.57 -14.42
N GLN A 6 -4.90 5.03 -14.32
CA GLN A 6 -4.44 6.28 -14.95
C GLN A 6 -4.55 6.24 -16.49
N GLU A 7 -4.20 5.11 -17.10
CA GLU A 7 -4.37 4.90 -18.55
C GLU A 7 -5.83 5.01 -18.99
N MET A 8 -6.77 4.49 -18.17
CA MET A 8 -8.21 4.60 -18.44
C MET A 8 -8.69 6.05 -18.30
N LEU A 9 -8.18 6.81 -17.32
CA LEU A 9 -8.45 8.25 -17.22
C LEU A 9 -7.95 9.01 -18.46
N LEU A 10 -6.75 8.71 -18.95
CA LEU A 10 -6.21 9.33 -20.18
C LEU A 10 -7.10 9.09 -21.41
N ARG A 11 -7.81 7.95 -21.45
CA ARG A 11 -8.74 7.59 -22.53
C ARG A 11 -10.18 8.05 -22.26
N PHE A 12 -10.42 8.80 -21.19
CA PHE A 12 -11.74 9.21 -20.72
C PHE A 12 -12.69 8.03 -20.43
N GLU A 13 -12.16 6.85 -20.12
CA GLU A 13 -12.90 5.65 -19.76
C GLU A 13 -13.30 5.68 -18.28
N LEU A 14 -14.05 6.70 -17.87
CA LEU A 14 -14.28 7.06 -16.45
C LEU A 14 -14.77 5.91 -15.58
N GLY A 15 -15.75 5.14 -16.05
CA GLY A 15 -16.29 4.00 -15.32
C GLY A 15 -15.27 2.87 -15.13
N ARG A 16 -14.46 2.58 -16.16
CA ARG A 16 -13.40 1.55 -16.07
C ARG A 16 -12.27 2.02 -15.16
N ALA A 17 -11.91 3.30 -15.25
CA ALA A 17 -10.96 3.92 -14.35
C ALA A 17 -11.42 3.75 -12.90
N ALA A 18 -12.65 4.16 -12.56
CA ALA A 18 -13.18 4.03 -11.20
C ALA A 18 -13.15 2.57 -10.70
N SER A 19 -13.61 1.61 -11.50
CA SER A 19 -13.56 0.19 -11.13
C SER A 19 -12.14 -0.30 -10.87
N ARG A 20 -11.17 0.09 -11.71
CA ARG A 20 -9.77 -0.32 -11.53
C ARG A 20 -9.13 0.31 -10.29
N LEU A 21 -9.51 1.53 -9.93
CA LEU A 21 -9.06 2.16 -8.69
C LEU A 21 -9.64 1.45 -7.46
N ASN A 22 -10.90 1.03 -7.51
CA ASN A 22 -11.54 0.26 -6.46
C ASN A 22 -10.90 -1.13 -6.27
N GLU A 23 -10.56 -1.82 -7.36
CA GLU A 23 -9.79 -3.07 -7.28
C GLU A 23 -8.42 -2.86 -6.60
N TYR A 24 -7.72 -1.77 -6.95
CA TYR A 24 -6.47 -1.41 -6.31
C TYR A 24 -6.65 -1.10 -4.81
N GLU A 25 -7.71 -0.38 -4.42
CA GLU A 25 -8.01 -0.11 -3.01
C GLU A 25 -8.25 -1.41 -2.21
N ILE A 26 -8.97 -2.37 -2.78
CA ILE A 26 -9.24 -3.66 -2.14
C ILE A 26 -7.93 -4.39 -1.83
N GLU A 27 -7.01 -4.46 -2.79
CA GLU A 27 -5.69 -5.08 -2.60
C GLU A 27 -4.84 -4.32 -1.57
N LEU A 28 -4.86 -2.98 -1.63
CA LEU A 28 -4.15 -2.14 -0.67
C LEU A 28 -4.64 -2.38 0.76
N LYS A 29 -5.96 -2.45 0.96
CA LYS A 29 -6.56 -2.78 2.26
C LYS A 29 -6.21 -4.20 2.71
N ALA A 30 -6.14 -5.15 1.79
CA ALA A 30 -5.74 -6.52 2.10
C ALA A 30 -4.27 -6.60 2.55
N HIS A 31 -3.37 -5.83 1.91
CA HIS A 31 -1.98 -5.64 2.36
C HIS A 31 -1.94 -5.08 3.78
N MET A 32 -2.54 -3.90 4.00
CA MET A 32 -2.57 -3.23 5.30
C MET A 32 -3.12 -4.13 6.40
N LYS A 33 -4.18 -4.88 6.12
CA LYS A 33 -4.79 -5.81 7.08
C LYS A 33 -3.81 -6.91 7.52
N VAL A 34 -3.07 -7.50 6.59
CA VAL A 34 -2.08 -8.52 6.96
C VAL A 34 -0.99 -7.91 7.84
N GLU A 35 -0.49 -6.74 7.47
CA GLU A 35 0.52 -6.07 8.28
C GLU A 35 0.00 -5.74 9.67
N GLU A 36 -1.17 -5.12 9.78
CA GLU A 36 -1.72 -4.68 11.07
C GLU A 36 -2.16 -5.83 11.97
N GLU A 37 -2.74 -6.91 11.41
CA GLU A 37 -3.27 -8.02 12.20
C GLU A 37 -2.24 -9.10 12.52
N LEU A 38 -1.25 -9.32 11.64
CA LEU A 38 -0.30 -10.42 11.76
C LEU A 38 1.12 -9.94 12.10
N VAL A 39 1.61 -8.93 11.40
CA VAL A 39 3.02 -8.51 11.45
C VAL A 39 3.27 -7.49 12.57
N MET A 40 2.41 -6.49 12.66
CA MET A 40 2.50 -5.38 13.61
C MET A 40 2.45 -5.82 15.08
N PRO A 41 1.69 -6.86 15.49
CA PRO A 41 1.75 -7.36 16.87
C PRO A 41 3.14 -7.86 17.27
N VAL A 42 3.84 -8.55 16.36
CA VAL A 42 5.22 -9.02 16.59
C VAL A 42 6.16 -7.83 16.64
N TYR A 43 6.01 -6.89 15.70
CA TYR A 43 6.81 -5.66 15.66
C TYR A 43 6.69 -4.82 16.94
N ARG A 44 5.47 -4.65 17.47
CA ARG A 44 5.22 -3.94 18.73
C ARG A 44 5.88 -4.62 19.94
N GLY A 45 5.96 -5.96 19.92
CA GLY A 45 6.61 -6.75 20.96
C GLY A 45 8.12 -6.49 21.09
N ALA A 46 8.76 -6.02 20.03
CA ALA A 46 10.20 -5.72 19.99
C ALA A 46 10.63 -4.45 20.78
N GLY A 47 9.67 -3.64 21.23
CA GLY A 47 9.96 -2.38 21.91
C GLY A 47 10.25 -1.21 20.94
N ARG A 48 11.01 -0.22 21.40
CA ARG A 48 11.20 1.04 20.65
C ARG A 48 12.22 0.86 19.51
N ILE A 49 11.75 0.99 18.27
CA ILE A 49 12.58 0.99 17.07
C ILE A 49 12.76 2.43 16.57
N GLU A 50 14.01 2.87 16.46
CA GLU A 50 14.33 4.22 16.00
C GLU A 50 13.90 4.42 14.54
N GLY A 51 13.20 5.53 14.26
CA GLY A 51 12.72 5.86 12.91
C GLY A 51 11.49 5.07 12.43
N GLY A 52 11.02 4.08 13.19
CA GLY A 52 9.85 3.26 12.83
C GLY A 52 8.93 2.97 14.01
N PRO A 53 8.42 3.97 14.76
CA PRO A 53 7.36 3.68 15.72
C PRO A 53 6.15 3.07 14.97
N PRO A 54 5.48 2.05 15.51
CA PRO A 54 4.35 1.37 14.86
C PRO A 54 3.25 2.33 14.37
N GLU A 55 3.04 3.43 15.09
CA GLU A 55 2.04 4.46 14.78
C GLU A 55 2.34 5.20 13.46
N PHE A 56 3.59 5.20 12.98
CA PHE A 56 3.93 5.79 11.69
C PHE A 56 3.33 4.97 10.54
N PHE A 57 3.44 3.64 10.58
CA PHE A 57 2.91 2.77 9.53
C PHE A 57 1.38 2.84 9.46
N THR A 58 0.71 2.72 10.61
CA THR A 58 -0.76 2.85 10.65
C THR A 58 -1.24 4.25 10.25
N GLY A 59 -0.51 5.30 10.65
CA GLY A 59 -0.82 6.67 10.23
C GLY A 59 -0.60 6.91 8.72
N GLU A 60 0.39 6.27 8.11
CA GLU A 60 0.58 6.25 6.66
C GLU A 60 -0.57 5.54 5.96
N HIS A 61 -1.02 4.39 6.47
CA HIS A 61 -2.18 3.67 5.93
C HIS A 61 -3.45 4.53 5.95
N GLU A 62 -3.76 5.15 7.09
CA GLU A 62 -4.90 6.06 7.21
C GLU A 62 -4.82 7.21 6.19
N ARG A 63 -3.63 7.79 6.02
CA ARG A 63 -3.40 8.88 5.07
C ARG A 63 -3.55 8.41 3.62
N MET A 64 -3.04 7.23 3.28
CA MET A 64 -3.20 6.62 1.95
C MET A 64 -4.68 6.43 1.61
N LEU A 65 -5.44 5.81 2.53
CA LEU A 65 -6.89 5.60 2.34
C LEU A 65 -7.65 6.92 2.24
N SER A 66 -7.27 7.94 3.00
CA SER A 66 -7.87 9.27 2.92
C SER A 66 -7.65 9.92 1.55
N ILE A 67 -6.43 9.88 1.01
CA ILE A 67 -6.13 10.44 -0.32
C ILE A 67 -6.87 9.64 -1.41
N LEU A 68 -6.87 8.32 -1.32
CA LEU A 68 -7.54 7.45 -2.28
C LEU A 68 -9.05 7.71 -2.33
N GLY A 69 -9.69 7.89 -1.17
CA GLY A 69 -11.10 8.27 -1.09
C GLY A 69 -11.40 9.62 -1.74
N LYS A 70 -10.51 10.62 -1.60
CA LYS A 70 -10.66 11.90 -2.30
C LYS A 70 -10.55 11.75 -3.82
N ILE A 71 -9.62 10.93 -4.30
CA ILE A 71 -9.45 10.63 -5.72
C ILE A 71 -10.71 9.95 -6.27
N GLN A 72 -11.24 8.94 -5.57
CA GLN A 72 -12.48 8.25 -5.94
C GLN A 72 -13.68 9.21 -6.04
N LEU A 73 -13.85 10.10 -5.06
CA LEU A 73 -14.90 11.13 -5.10
C LEU A 73 -14.73 12.04 -6.32
N ALA A 74 -13.49 12.51 -6.57
CA ALA A 74 -13.19 13.37 -7.71
C ALA A 74 -13.50 12.69 -9.06
N ILE A 75 -13.22 11.39 -9.20
CA ILE A 75 -13.56 10.60 -10.39
C ILE A 75 -15.08 10.43 -10.51
N GLY A 76 -15.78 10.17 -9.40
CA GLY A 76 -17.24 10.03 -9.37
C GLY A 76 -18.00 11.28 -9.80
N ASP A 77 -17.39 12.45 -9.61
CA ASP A 77 -17.93 13.74 -10.04
C ASP A 77 -17.73 14.06 -11.53
N LEU A 78 -16.88 13.29 -12.23
CA LEU A 78 -16.63 13.48 -13.65
C LEU A 78 -17.82 13.02 -14.49
N LYS A 79 -18.16 13.78 -15.53
CA LYS A 79 -19.21 13.44 -16.49
C LYS A 79 -18.67 13.46 -17.92
N PRO A 80 -19.01 12.45 -18.74
CA PRO A 80 -18.66 12.48 -20.16
C PRO A 80 -19.18 13.75 -20.85
N GLY A 81 -18.35 14.33 -21.72
CA GLY A 81 -18.73 15.52 -22.49
C GLY A 81 -18.63 16.86 -21.74
N GLN A 82 -18.19 16.88 -20.48
CA GLN A 82 -17.84 18.13 -19.79
C GLN A 82 -16.72 18.86 -20.54
N SER A 83 -16.91 20.15 -20.80
CA SER A 83 -15.95 20.97 -21.55
C SER A 83 -14.61 21.14 -20.84
N ASP A 84 -14.58 21.01 -19.51
CA ASP A 84 -13.39 21.08 -18.67
C ASP A 84 -12.85 19.71 -18.25
N LEU A 85 -13.37 18.60 -18.79
CA LEU A 85 -13.01 17.23 -18.40
C LEU A 85 -11.48 16.98 -18.42
N PRO A 86 -10.72 17.33 -19.48
CA PRO A 86 -9.26 17.13 -19.47
C PRO A 86 -8.57 17.86 -18.31
N ARG A 87 -9.01 19.08 -17.98
CA ARG A 87 -8.44 19.86 -16.88
C ARG A 87 -8.74 19.24 -15.51
N ARG A 88 -9.93 18.63 -15.35
CA ARG A 88 -10.29 17.91 -14.13
C ARG A 88 -9.46 16.64 -13.96
N ILE A 89 -9.21 15.90 -15.04
CA ILE A 89 -8.35 14.71 -15.02
C ILE A 89 -6.91 15.07 -14.68
N ILE A 90 -6.38 16.17 -15.21
CA ILE A 90 -5.04 16.65 -14.84
C ILE A 90 -4.95 16.91 -13.32
N ARG A 91 -5.96 17.55 -12.72
CA ARG A 91 -6.00 17.76 -11.26
C ARG A 91 -6.04 16.45 -10.47
N ILE A 92 -6.76 15.44 -10.98
CA ILE A 92 -6.75 14.10 -10.38
C ILE A 92 -5.34 13.50 -10.44
N PHE A 93 -4.62 13.66 -11.55
CA PHE A 93 -3.22 13.20 -11.64
C PHE A 93 -2.28 13.92 -10.67
N ASP A 94 -2.50 15.20 -10.39
CA ASP A 94 -1.72 15.94 -9.38
C ASP A 94 -1.93 15.34 -7.98
N GLU A 95 -3.18 15.02 -7.60
CA GLU A 95 -3.49 14.34 -6.34
C GLU A 95 -2.92 12.91 -6.29
N GLU A 96 -3.00 12.17 -7.40
CA GLU A 96 -2.41 10.84 -7.52
C GLU A 96 -0.87 10.86 -7.45
N ALA A 97 -0.21 11.96 -7.84
CA ALA A 97 1.23 12.11 -7.66
C ALA A 97 1.60 12.17 -6.17
N VAL A 98 0.80 12.88 -5.36
CA VAL A 98 0.96 12.92 -3.89
C VAL A 98 0.74 11.53 -3.30
N PHE A 99 -0.29 10.80 -3.75
CA PHE A 99 -0.54 9.43 -3.33
C PHE A 99 0.64 8.51 -3.64
N LYS A 100 1.15 8.53 -4.88
CA LYS A 100 2.29 7.70 -5.29
C LYS A 100 3.54 7.97 -4.47
N SER A 101 3.84 9.24 -4.20
CA SER A 101 4.99 9.60 -3.35
C SER A 101 4.83 9.08 -1.92
N LEU A 102 3.61 9.07 -1.38
CA LEU A 102 3.35 8.48 -0.07
C LEU A 102 3.56 6.95 -0.08
N CYS A 103 3.08 6.25 -1.12
CA CYS A 103 3.33 4.81 -1.29
C CYS A 103 4.82 4.49 -1.39
N GLU A 104 5.57 5.24 -2.20
CA GLU A 104 7.02 5.03 -2.36
C GLU A 104 7.77 5.21 -1.02
N HIS A 105 7.44 6.25 -0.25
CA HIS A 105 8.05 6.45 1.06
C HIS A 105 7.70 5.35 2.06
N HIS A 106 6.47 4.85 2.01
CA HIS A 106 6.01 3.77 2.86
C HIS A 106 6.72 2.44 2.53
N GLU A 107 6.74 2.04 1.25
CA GLU A 107 7.50 0.88 0.77
C GLU A 107 8.98 0.98 1.15
N GLN A 108 9.57 2.19 1.05
CA GLN A 108 10.95 2.41 1.43
C GLN A 108 11.18 2.24 2.94
N ARG A 109 10.23 2.66 3.78
CA ARG A 109 10.28 2.43 5.24
C ARG A 109 10.08 0.97 5.60
N GLU A 110 9.14 0.29 4.95
CA GLU A 110 8.94 -1.14 5.14
C GLU A 110 10.25 -1.91 4.88
N ARG A 111 10.85 -1.66 3.71
CA ARG A 111 12.10 -2.30 3.28
C ARG A 111 13.30 -1.97 4.17
N ASN A 112 13.44 -0.72 4.62
CA ASN A 112 14.65 -0.29 5.33
C ASN A 112 14.55 -0.39 6.86
N ILE A 113 13.33 -0.44 7.40
CA ILE A 113 13.08 -0.32 8.84
C ILE A 113 12.20 -1.46 9.32
N PHE A 114 11.00 -1.63 8.74
CA PHE A 114 10.00 -2.55 9.27
C PHE A 114 10.47 -4.01 9.21
N PHE A 115 10.76 -4.52 8.01
CA PHE A 115 11.19 -5.90 7.82
C PHE A 115 12.58 -6.17 8.43
N PRO A 116 13.60 -5.30 8.29
CA PRO A 116 14.89 -5.52 8.96
C PRO A 116 14.82 -5.52 10.49
N ALA A 117 13.86 -4.83 11.09
CA ALA A 117 13.66 -4.92 12.53
C ALA A 117 12.87 -6.17 12.94
N LEU A 118 11.91 -6.62 12.14
CA LEU A 118 11.25 -7.92 12.33
C LEU A 118 12.24 -9.08 12.28
N ASP A 119 13.19 -9.04 11.34
CA ASP A 119 14.23 -10.09 11.23
C ASP A 119 15.09 -10.17 12.50
N ARG A 120 15.44 -9.03 13.08
CA ARG A 120 16.27 -8.94 14.30
C ARG A 120 15.57 -9.40 15.57
N VAL A 121 14.24 -9.43 15.59
CA VAL A 121 13.43 -9.60 16.81
C VAL A 121 12.62 -10.89 16.77
N THR A 122 12.76 -11.68 15.70
CA THR A 122 12.12 -12.99 15.52
C THR A 122 13.16 -14.07 15.37
N GLU A 123 12.92 -15.22 16.01
CA GLU A 123 13.71 -16.42 15.74
C GLU A 123 13.34 -17.01 14.38
N GLU A 124 14.21 -17.84 13.80
CA GLU A 124 14.04 -18.37 12.44
C GLU A 124 12.71 -19.12 12.23
N ASP A 125 12.30 -19.94 13.20
CA ASP A 125 11.03 -20.68 13.15
C ASP A 125 9.81 -19.75 13.28
N GLU A 126 9.87 -18.76 14.16
CA GLU A 126 8.80 -17.77 14.36
C GLU A 126 8.64 -16.90 13.10
N ARG A 127 9.75 -16.49 12.49
CA ARG A 127 9.78 -15.71 11.25
C ARG A 127 9.18 -16.50 10.10
N ARG A 128 9.58 -17.77 9.91
CA ARG A 128 9.02 -18.65 8.88
C ARG A 128 7.51 -18.80 9.02
N GLU A 129 7.03 -19.04 10.23
CA GLU A 129 5.60 -19.19 10.49
C GLU A 129 4.83 -17.89 10.24
N LEU A 130 5.37 -16.74 10.66
CA LEU A 130 4.79 -15.43 10.40
C LEU A 130 4.67 -15.14 8.90
N VAL A 131 5.74 -15.39 8.14
CA VAL A 131 5.75 -15.21 6.68
C VAL A 131 4.75 -16.16 6.01
N ALA A 132 4.72 -17.44 6.40
CA ALA A 132 3.80 -18.42 5.83
C ALA A 132 2.33 -18.02 6.07
N ARG A 133 1.99 -17.61 7.29
CA ARG A 133 0.64 -17.12 7.64
C ARG A 133 0.28 -15.85 6.88
N SER A 134 1.22 -14.93 6.71
CA SER A 134 1.00 -13.67 6.00
C SER A 134 0.73 -13.91 4.51
N ILE A 135 1.52 -14.76 3.85
CA ILE A 135 1.31 -15.16 2.45
C ILE A 135 0.02 -15.95 2.28
N ALA A 136 -0.34 -16.80 3.23
CA ALA A 136 -1.61 -17.53 3.19
C ALA A 136 -2.82 -16.60 3.33
N ALA A 137 -2.71 -15.54 4.14
CA ALA A 137 -3.75 -14.54 4.32
C ALA A 137 -3.88 -13.60 3.11
N ASN A 138 -2.75 -13.25 2.47
CA ASN A 138 -2.73 -12.50 1.23
C ASN A 138 -1.57 -12.96 0.32
N PRO A 139 -1.83 -13.67 -0.79
CA PRO A 139 -0.75 -14.12 -1.67
C PRO A 139 -0.01 -12.99 -2.41
N SER A 140 -0.63 -11.80 -2.57
CA SER A 140 -0.04 -10.71 -3.35
C SER A 140 1.13 -10.01 -2.66
N ILE A 141 1.26 -10.14 -1.34
CA ILE A 141 2.34 -9.52 -0.54
C ILE A 141 3.60 -10.39 -0.43
N ARG A 142 3.68 -11.52 -1.13
CA ARG A 142 4.85 -12.43 -1.07
C ARG A 142 6.18 -11.68 -1.24
N GLY A 143 6.25 -10.78 -2.22
CA GLY A 143 7.47 -10.03 -2.54
C GLY A 143 7.91 -9.07 -1.42
N ASN A 144 7.03 -8.70 -0.50
CA ASN A 144 7.37 -7.81 0.63
C ASN A 144 8.29 -8.54 1.63
N PHE A 145 8.16 -9.88 1.71
CA PHE A 145 8.91 -10.72 2.63
C PHE A 145 10.21 -11.28 2.06
N ASP A 146 10.61 -10.94 0.83
CA ASP A 146 11.82 -11.47 0.19
C ASP A 146 13.07 -11.26 1.06
N SER A 147 13.15 -10.11 1.75
CA SER A 147 14.22 -9.80 2.71
C SER A 147 14.27 -10.70 3.96
N LEU A 148 13.14 -11.33 4.33
CA LEU A 148 13.03 -12.23 5.47
C LEU A 148 13.23 -13.70 5.11
N THR A 149 13.14 -14.04 3.81
CA THR A 149 13.26 -15.40 3.30
C THR A 149 14.66 -15.74 2.78
N ASP A 150 15.47 -14.73 2.42
CA ASP A 150 16.85 -14.92 1.92
C ASP A 150 17.90 -15.12 3.03
N ALA A 151 17.52 -15.06 4.32
CA ALA A 151 18.44 -15.18 5.46
C ALA A 151 18.93 -16.62 5.77
N GLY A 152 18.88 -17.54 4.79
CA GLY A 152 19.22 -18.96 4.95
C GLY A 152 20.28 -19.52 3.99
N ALA A 153 21.00 -18.67 3.25
CA ALA A 153 22.09 -19.09 2.36
C ALA A 153 23.39 -18.35 2.70
N GLY A 154 23.97 -18.65 3.87
CA GLY A 154 25.28 -18.17 4.30
C GLY A 154 25.88 -19.07 5.36
#